data_AF-A0A3B9MGI2-F1
#
_entry.id   AF-A0A3B9MGI2-F1
#
_cell.length_a   1.000
_cell.length_b   1.000
_cell.length_c   1.000
_cell.angle_alpha   90.00
_cell.angle_beta   90.00
_cell.angle_gamma   90.00
#
_symmetry.space_group_name_H-M   'P 1'
#
loop_
_entity.id
_entity.type
_entity.pdbx_description
1 polymer ?
#
loop_
_entity_poly.entity_id
_entity_poly.type
_entity_poly.pdbx_seq_one_letter_code
_entity_poly.pdbx_strand_id
1 'polypeptide(L)'
;MDESKETKKTRNITFRLTNEQFEQVENAALAAGEDPNSWCRKVALIQLSEGFGLTKNDRLIYEEIARVRYLVGHGFRLLFASKEATAVAWKKLTADADHSSEIIADDLLSRRQ
;
A
#
# COMPACT_ATOMS: atom_id res chain seq x y z
N MET A 1 38.29 1.78 -7.44
CA MET A 1 37.83 3.12 -7.05
C MET A 1 36.94 3.56 -8.18
N ASP A 2 35.65 3.26 -8.07
CA ASP A 2 34.67 3.55 -9.12
C ASP A 2 33.69 4.55 -8.51
N GLU A 3 33.88 5.82 -8.85
CA GLU A 3 33.02 6.92 -8.43
C GLU A 3 31.65 6.70 -9.08
N SER A 4 30.65 6.45 -8.22
CA SER A 4 29.24 6.54 -8.57
C SER A 4 28.97 7.86 -9.28
N LYS A 5 28.85 7.82 -10.61
CA LYS A 5 28.34 8.94 -11.42
C LYS A 5 26.94 9.27 -10.93
N GLU A 6 26.81 10.17 -9.96
CA GLU A 6 25.54 10.79 -9.64
C GLU A 6 25.05 11.46 -10.92
N THR A 7 23.96 10.94 -11.48
CA THR A 7 23.33 11.49 -12.67
C THR A 7 22.93 12.93 -12.36
N LYS A 8 23.67 13.89 -12.92
CA LYS A 8 23.51 15.32 -12.65
C LYS A 8 22.05 15.72 -12.90
N LYS A 9 21.37 16.27 -11.88
CA LYS A 9 19.98 16.75 -11.99
C LYS A 9 19.99 18.07 -12.78
N THR A 10 19.46 18.07 -14.00
CA THR A 10 19.56 19.21 -14.94
C THR A 10 18.27 20.02 -15.13
N ARG A 11 17.16 19.59 -14.55
CA ARG A 11 15.84 20.24 -14.69
C ARG A 11 15.26 20.60 -13.33
N ASN A 12 14.52 21.69 -13.26
CA ASN A 12 13.82 22.16 -12.06
C ASN A 12 12.29 22.11 -12.25
N ILE A 13 11.58 21.91 -11.15
CA ILE A 13 10.13 22.06 -11.05
C ILE A 13 9.88 23.06 -9.92
N THR A 14 9.12 24.11 -10.19
CA THR A 14 8.79 25.15 -9.21
C THR A 14 7.30 25.43 -9.23
N PHE A 15 6.69 25.55 -8.06
CA PHE A 15 5.29 25.92 -7.89
C PHE A 15 5.16 26.85 -6.69
N ARG A 16 4.03 27.57 -6.60
CA ARG A 16 3.74 28.46 -5.48
C ARG A 16 2.86 27.74 -4.47
N LEU A 17 3.11 27.99 -3.20
CA LEU A 17 2.33 27.50 -2.07
C LEU A 17 1.81 28.70 -1.28
N THR A 18 0.68 28.53 -0.59
CA THR A 18 0.33 29.43 0.52
C THR A 18 1.25 29.18 1.70
N ASN A 19 1.27 30.10 2.68
CA ASN A 19 2.09 29.94 3.88
C ASN A 19 1.72 28.64 4.63
N GLU A 20 0.43 28.35 4.75
CA GLU A 20 -0.08 27.16 5.44
C GLU A 20 0.35 25.87 4.72
N GLN A 21 0.31 25.86 3.39
CA GLN A 21 0.77 24.72 2.60
C GLN A 21 2.28 24.52 2.74
N PHE A 22 3.04 25.61 2.80
CA PHE A 22 4.49 25.55 2.98
C PHE A 22 4.85 24.99 4.37
N GLU A 23 4.19 25.44 5.44
CA GLU A 23 4.39 24.90 6.79
C GLU A 23 4.05 23.41 6.88
N GLN A 24 3.00 22.95 6.20
CA GLN A 24 2.66 21.52 6.13
C GLN A 24 3.78 20.71 5.47
N VAL A 25 4.36 21.22 4.38
CA VAL A 25 5.50 20.58 3.70
C VAL A 25 6.73 20.57 4.60
N GLU A 26 7.05 21.67 5.28
CA GLU A 26 8.19 21.72 6.21
C GLU A 26 8.05 20.72 7.35
N ASN A 27 6.88 20.64 7.97
CA ASN A 27 6.63 19.69 9.06
C ASN A 27 6.75 18.24 8.60
N ALA A 28 6.22 17.92 7.41
CA ALA A 28 6.32 16.58 6.84
C ALA A 28 7.76 16.20 6.47
N ALA A 29 8.52 17.15 5.91
CA ALA A 29 9.93 16.98 5.58
C ALA A 29 10.77 16.78 6.85
N LEU A 30 10.54 17.59 7.87
CA LEU A 30 11.20 17.49 9.18
C LEU A 30 10.92 16.15 9.86
N ALA A 31 9.66 15.68 9.84
CA ALA A 31 9.30 14.38 10.35
C ALA A 31 10.00 13.22 9.61
N ALA A 32 10.31 13.41 8.33
CA ALA A 32 11.06 12.46 7.51
C ALA A 32 12.60 12.62 7.62
N GLY A 33 13.10 13.64 8.33
CA GLY A 33 14.53 13.96 8.40
C GLY A 33 15.12 14.47 7.08
N GLU A 34 14.29 15.04 6.20
CA GLU A 34 14.66 15.52 4.87
C GLU A 34 14.45 17.04 4.75
N ASP A 35 15.12 17.70 3.81
CA ASP A 35 14.78 19.07 3.44
C ASP A 35 13.51 19.12 2.58
N PRO A 36 12.74 20.22 2.59
CA PRO A 36 11.47 20.33 1.86
C PRO A 36 11.56 19.97 0.37
N ASN A 37 12.65 20.30 -0.31
CA ASN A 37 12.80 20.03 -1.74
C ASN A 37 13.10 18.55 -2.00
N SER A 38 14.00 17.95 -1.21
CA SER A 38 14.28 16.51 -1.28
C SER A 38 13.03 15.69 -0.98
N TRP A 39 12.27 16.08 0.05
CA TRP A 39 11.02 15.44 0.42
C TRP A 39 9.97 15.55 -0.70
N CYS A 40 9.73 16.77 -1.21
CA CYS A 40 8.80 16.98 -2.34
C CYS A 40 9.18 16.13 -3.56
N ARG A 41 10.47 16.08 -3.90
CA ARG A 41 10.97 15.27 -5.00
C ARG A 41 10.71 13.78 -4.76
N LYS A 42 11.02 13.29 -3.56
CA LYS A 42 10.81 11.88 -3.20
C LYS A 42 9.33 11.51 -3.31
N VAL A 43 8.44 12.32 -2.76
CA VAL A 43 6.98 12.10 -2.85
C VAL A 43 6.51 12.07 -4.31
N ALA A 44 6.94 13.03 -5.13
CA ALA A 44 6.58 13.07 -6.55
C ALA A 44 7.08 11.83 -7.32
N LEU A 45 8.28 11.33 -7.00
CA LEU A 45 8.83 10.12 -7.61
C LEU A 45 8.15 8.84 -7.10
N ILE A 46 7.81 8.77 -5.80
CA ILE A 46 7.03 7.68 -5.23
C ILE A 46 5.69 7.58 -5.96
N GLN A 47 4.99 8.70 -6.14
CA GLN A 47 3.71 8.75 -6.85
C GLN A 47 3.81 8.25 -8.29
N LEU A 48 4.94 8.47 -8.96
CA LEU A 48 5.19 7.94 -10.31
C LEU A 48 5.50 6.43 -10.30
N SER A 49 6.18 5.94 -9.27
CA SER A 49 6.56 4.52 -9.16
C SER A 49 5.44 3.62 -8.65
N GLU A 50 4.60 4.13 -7.76
CA GLU A 50 3.48 3.38 -7.14
C GLU A 50 2.17 3.55 -7.94
N GLY A 51 2.18 4.43 -8.95
CA GLY A 51 0.99 4.80 -9.72
C GLY A 51 0.00 5.63 -8.88
N PHE A 52 -1.12 6.06 -9.49
CA PHE A 52 -2.29 6.47 -8.70
C PHE A 52 -2.81 5.22 -7.96
N GLY A 53 -2.37 5.02 -6.72
CA GLY A 53 -2.62 3.79 -5.97
C GLY A 53 -2.31 3.93 -4.47
N LEU A 54 -2.68 2.90 -3.71
CA LEU A 54 -2.42 2.77 -2.27
C LEU A 54 -0.91 2.82 -2.02
N THR A 55 -0.46 3.64 -1.05
CA THR A 55 0.94 3.60 -0.59
C THR A 55 1.28 2.21 -0.04
N LYS A 56 2.55 1.87 0.19
CA LYS A 56 2.93 0.57 0.80
C LYS A 56 2.17 0.24 2.09
N ASN A 57 1.97 1.24 2.95
CA ASN A 57 1.22 1.05 4.20
C ASN A 57 -0.28 0.86 3.93
N ASP A 58 -0.84 1.62 2.98
CA ASP A 58 -2.24 1.48 2.59
C ASP A 58 -2.50 0.13 1.91
N ARG A 59 -1.53 -0.37 1.13
CA ARG A 59 -1.59 -1.69 0.49
C ARG A 59 -1.55 -2.80 1.53
N LEU A 60 -0.66 -2.71 2.52
CA LEU A 60 -0.62 -3.65 3.64
C LEU A 60 -1.97 -3.68 4.40
N ILE A 61 -2.52 -2.52 4.75
CA ILE A 61 -3.81 -2.41 5.43
C ILE A 61 -4.93 -3.02 4.56
N TYR A 62 -4.91 -2.74 3.25
CA TYR A 62 -5.89 -3.27 2.32
C TYR A 62 -5.80 -4.79 2.21
N GLU A 63 -4.61 -5.37 2.15
CA GLU A 63 -4.38 -6.82 2.13
C GLU A 63 -4.89 -7.52 3.40
N GLU A 64 -4.74 -6.90 4.56
CA GLU A 64 -5.31 -7.42 5.81
C GLU A 64 -6.84 -7.37 5.80
N ILE A 65 -7.44 -6.26 5.33
CA ILE A 65 -8.90 -6.13 5.20
C ILE A 65 -9.45 -7.15 4.19
N ALA A 66 -8.75 -7.36 3.08
CA ALA A 66 -9.08 -8.33 2.05
C ALA A 66 -9.08 -9.76 2.60
N ARG A 67 -8.04 -10.13 3.37
CA ARG A 67 -7.96 -11.41 4.08
C ARG A 67 -9.11 -11.60 5.07
N VAL A 68 -9.41 -10.61 5.90
CA VAL A 68 -10.55 -10.67 6.84
C VAL A 68 -11.85 -10.89 6.09
N ARG A 69 -12.11 -10.14 5.01
CA ARG A 69 -13.32 -10.29 4.20
C ARG A 69 -13.41 -11.68 3.56
N TYR A 70 -12.30 -12.21 3.07
CA TYR A 70 -12.22 -13.56 2.51
C TYR A 70 -12.55 -14.62 3.57
N LEU A 71 -11.93 -14.54 4.75
CA LEU A 71 -12.14 -15.48 5.85
C LEU A 71 -13.57 -15.45 6.38
N VAL A 72 -14.16 -14.26 6.53
CA VAL A 72 -15.56 -14.11 6.94
C VAL A 72 -16.49 -14.73 5.90
N GLY A 73 -16.31 -14.41 4.61
CA GLY A 73 -17.18 -14.89 3.54
C GLY A 73 -17.07 -16.40 3.29
N HIS A 74 -15.88 -16.98 3.41
CA HIS A 74 -15.69 -18.43 3.26
C HIS A 74 -15.99 -19.19 4.55
N GLY A 75 -15.76 -18.59 5.72
CA GLY A 75 -16.14 -19.14 7.01
C GLY A 75 -17.63 -19.30 7.18
N PHE A 76 -18.42 -18.27 6.81
CA PHE A 76 -19.88 -18.42 6.79
C PHE A 76 -20.32 -19.51 5.81
N ARG A 77 -19.70 -19.59 4.61
CA ARG A 77 -20.01 -20.68 3.67
C ARG A 77 -19.68 -22.06 4.23
N LEU A 78 -18.60 -22.20 5.01
CA LEU A 78 -18.25 -23.45 5.68
C LEU A 78 -19.27 -23.80 6.77
N LEU A 79 -19.71 -22.82 7.58
CA LEU A 79 -20.70 -23.02 8.65
C LEU A 79 -22.09 -23.38 8.14
N PHE A 80 -22.49 -22.82 7.00
CA PHE A 80 -23.80 -23.07 6.39
C PHE A 80 -23.77 -24.12 5.27
N ALA A 81 -22.65 -24.82 5.08
CA ALA A 81 -22.56 -25.92 4.13
C ALA A 81 -23.36 -27.13 4.64
N SER A 82 -23.81 -27.97 3.71
CA SER A 82 -24.49 -29.24 4.01
C SER A 82 -23.60 -30.30 4.67
N LYS A 83 -22.28 -30.06 4.75
CA LYS A 83 -21.29 -30.88 5.46
C LYS A 83 -20.82 -30.14 6.71
N GLU A 84 -20.57 -30.88 7.79
CA GLU A 84 -20.06 -30.31 9.05
C GLU A 84 -18.80 -29.46 8.83
N ALA A 85 -18.81 -28.25 9.40
CA ALA A 85 -17.65 -27.40 9.47
C ALA A 85 -16.60 -28.04 10.41
N THR A 86 -15.49 -28.52 9.84
CA THR A 86 -14.41 -29.15 10.64
C THR A 86 -13.29 -28.16 10.93
N ALA A 87 -12.64 -28.33 12.09
CA ALA A 87 -11.44 -27.56 12.45
C ALA A 87 -10.30 -27.70 11.42
N VAL A 88 -10.24 -28.84 10.73
CA VAL A 88 -9.27 -29.09 9.64
C VAL A 88 -9.58 -28.23 8.42
N ALA A 89 -10.86 -28.14 8.02
CA ALA A 89 -11.28 -27.28 6.92
C ALA A 89 -11.04 -25.79 7.25
N TRP A 90 -11.27 -25.38 8.50
CA TRP A 90 -10.97 -24.02 8.95
C TRP A 90 -9.47 -23.69 8.92
N LYS A 91 -8.62 -24.58 9.41
CA LYS A 91 -7.15 -24.40 9.37
C LYS A 91 -6.62 -24.29 7.94
N LYS A 92 -7.19 -25.07 7.01
CA LYS A 92 -6.84 -24.97 5.59
C LYS A 92 -7.23 -23.61 5.02
N LEU A 93 -8.44 -23.14 5.32
CA LEU A 93 -8.92 -21.83 4.87
C LEU A 93 -8.02 -20.67 5.34
N THR A 94 -7.57 -20.70 6.60
CA THR A 94 -6.67 -19.68 7.13
C THR A 94 -5.30 -19.72 6.48
N ALA A 95 -4.75 -20.92 6.26
CA ALA A 95 -3.46 -21.07 5.56
C ALA A 95 -3.54 -20.59 4.09
N ASP A 96 -4.64 -20.88 3.41
CA ASP A 96 -4.86 -20.42 2.02
C ASP A 96 -4.98 -18.89 1.96
N ALA A 97 -5.64 -18.26 2.94
CA ALA A 97 -5.77 -16.81 3.04
C ALA A 97 -4.42 -16.12 3.35
N ASP A 98 -3.60 -16.71 4.22
CA ASP A 98 -2.27 -16.19 4.55
C ASP A 98 -1.30 -16.31 3.36
N HIS A 99 -1.35 -17.41 2.62
CA HIS A 99 -0.47 -17.64 1.48
C HIS A 99 -0.86 -16.80 0.24
N SER A 100 -2.13 -16.41 0.13
CA SER A 100 -2.69 -15.77 -1.08
C SER A 100 -3.14 -14.32 -0.85
N SER A 101 -2.63 -13.66 0.19
CA SER A 101 -3.08 -12.33 0.62
C SER A 101 -3.08 -11.27 -0.49
N GLU A 102 -2.00 -11.22 -1.27
CA GLU A 102 -1.84 -10.30 -2.40
C GLU A 102 -2.86 -10.58 -3.50
N ILE A 103 -3.07 -11.85 -3.85
CA ILE A 103 -4.01 -12.29 -4.90
C ILE A 103 -5.45 -11.95 -4.50
N ILE A 104 -5.81 -12.17 -3.23
CA ILE A 104 -7.14 -11.86 -2.69
C ILE A 104 -7.39 -10.34 -2.72
N ALA A 105 -6.38 -9.54 -2.39
CA ALA A 105 -6.46 -8.09 -2.46
C ALA A 105 -6.65 -7.59 -3.89
N ASP A 106 -5.85 -8.10 -4.83
CA ASP A 106 -5.92 -7.72 -6.24
C ASP A 106 -7.26 -8.11 -6.89
N ASP A 107 -7.81 -9.31 -6.61
CA ASP A 107 -9.15 -9.72 -7.07
C ASP A 107 -10.24 -8.76 -6.54
N LEU A 108 -10.20 -8.40 -5.26
CA LEU A 108 -11.20 -7.50 -4.66
C LEU A 108 -11.11 -6.06 -5.18
N LEU A 109 -9.91 -5.58 -5.51
CA LEU A 109 -9.71 -4.27 -6.15
C LEU A 109 -10.27 -4.26 -7.58
N SER A 110 -10.01 -5.32 -8.35
CA SER A 110 -10.46 -5.41 -9.75
C SER A 110 -11.99 -5.39 -9.90
N ARG A 111 -12.72 -5.93 -8.91
CA ARG A 111 -14.20 -5.94 -8.90
C ARG A 111 -14.85 -4.60 -8.56
N ARG A 112 -14.07 -3.58 -8.21
CA ARG A 112 -14.57 -2.23 -7.85
C ARG A 112 -14.33 -1.17 -8.92
N GLN A 113 -13.60 -1.51 -9.99
CA GLN A 113 -13.49 -0.69 -11.21
C GLN A 113 -14.61 -1.04 -12.18
#